data_AF-A0A1F8QFB5-F1
#
_entry.id   AF-A0A1F8QFB5-F1
#
_cell.length_a   1.000
_cell.length_b   1.000
_cell.length_c   1.000
_cell.angle_alpha   90.00
_cell.angle_beta   90.00
_cell.angle_gamma   90.00
#
_symmetry.space_group_name_H-M   'P 1'
#
loop_
_entity.id
_entity.type
_entity.pdbx_description
1 polymer ?
#
loop_
_entity_poly.entity_id
_entity_poly.type
_entity_poly.pdbx_seq_one_letter_code
_entity_poly.pdbx_strand_id
1 'polypeptide(L)'
;MREVTAPSEGIAPDAPDISFIDSPSVTCYQPVPRQDVCYINWYYMSVDAYPDYMIAMTVTINSIGTIARIGGFFQTSMYVPYNMFGDGFKVACGPLGAGGVPTLGNAYSWTINARDSNNLKSANYGTAYCPASIP
;
A
#
# COMPACT_ATOMS: atom_id res chain seq x y z
N MET A 1 -21.71 57.78 -6.95
CA MET A 1 -21.32 56.56 -6.21
C MET A 1 -21.04 55.50 -7.27
N ARG A 2 -19.78 55.09 -7.45
CA ARG A 2 -19.37 54.18 -8.53
C ARG A 2 -19.29 52.79 -7.93
N GLU A 3 -20.21 51.91 -8.31
CA GLU A 3 -20.27 50.54 -7.83
C GLU A 3 -19.11 49.75 -8.44
N VAL A 4 -18.29 49.16 -7.56
CA VAL A 4 -17.18 48.29 -7.94
C VAL A 4 -17.68 46.87 -7.79
N THR A 5 -18.01 46.24 -8.90
CA THR A 5 -18.32 44.80 -8.94
C THR A 5 -17.02 44.01 -8.91
N ALA A 6 -16.93 43.07 -7.97
CA ALA A 6 -15.80 42.14 -7.90
C ALA A 6 -15.79 41.18 -9.11
N PRO A 7 -14.62 40.71 -9.56
CA PRO A 7 -14.55 39.67 -10.58
C PRO A 7 -15.22 38.39 -10.07
N SER A 8 -15.90 37.68 -10.97
CA SER A 8 -16.49 36.36 -10.74
C SER A 8 -15.50 35.42 -10.06
N GLU A 9 -15.99 34.64 -9.08
CA GLU A 9 -15.26 33.58 -8.39
C GLU A 9 -14.43 32.80 -9.41
N GLY A 10 -13.10 32.91 -9.27
CA GLY A 10 -12.17 32.16 -10.08
C GLY A 10 -12.49 30.68 -9.96
N ILE A 11 -12.49 29.98 -11.09
CA ILE A 11 -12.47 28.52 -11.14
C ILE A 11 -11.41 28.09 -10.12
N ALA A 12 -11.83 27.47 -9.02
CA ALA A 12 -10.90 26.87 -8.09
C ALA A 12 -9.98 25.96 -8.91
N PRO A 13 -8.66 26.04 -8.76
CA PRO A 13 -7.77 25.13 -9.48
C PRO A 13 -8.24 23.70 -9.18
N ASP A 14 -8.53 22.94 -10.23
CA ASP A 14 -8.85 21.52 -10.15
C ASP A 14 -7.73 20.88 -9.34
N ALA A 15 -8.03 20.39 -8.14
CA ALA A 15 -7.03 19.76 -7.31
C ALA A 15 -6.48 18.55 -8.09
N PRO A 16 -5.15 18.39 -8.24
CA PRO A 16 -4.59 17.11 -8.64
C PRO A 16 -4.98 16.07 -7.58
N ASP A 17 -6.04 15.30 -7.80
CA ASP A 17 -6.42 14.24 -6.88
C ASP A 17 -5.43 13.09 -7.07
N ILE A 18 -4.42 12.98 -6.20
CA ILE A 18 -3.70 11.72 -6.05
C ILE A 18 -4.73 10.60 -5.87
N SER A 19 -4.76 9.66 -6.81
CA SER A 19 -5.83 8.68 -6.89
C SER A 19 -5.77 7.70 -5.72
N PHE A 20 -6.85 6.93 -5.55
CA PHE A 20 -6.80 5.75 -4.67
C PHE A 20 -5.68 4.81 -5.12
N ILE A 21 -4.93 4.27 -4.15
CA ILE A 21 -3.96 3.20 -4.42
C ILE A 21 -4.75 1.93 -4.69
N ASP A 22 -4.56 1.35 -5.87
CA ASP A 22 -5.08 0.04 -6.21
C ASP A 22 -4.04 -1.02 -5.82
N SER A 23 -4.43 -1.94 -4.93
CA SER A 23 -3.56 -3.01 -4.46
C SER A 23 -4.37 -4.28 -4.19
N PRO A 24 -4.91 -4.91 -5.25
CA PRO A 24 -5.82 -6.03 -5.08
C PRO A 24 -5.09 -7.26 -4.54
N SER A 25 -5.82 -8.03 -3.73
CA SER A 25 -5.43 -9.39 -3.31
C SER A 25 -4.09 -9.49 -2.59
N VAL A 26 -3.94 -8.80 -1.45
CA VAL A 26 -2.88 -9.14 -0.50
C VAL A 26 -2.97 -10.61 -0.13
N THR A 27 -1.88 -11.34 -0.31
CA THR A 27 -1.81 -12.78 -0.10
C THR A 27 -0.71 -13.06 0.90
N CYS A 28 -1.03 -13.83 1.95
CA CYS A 28 -0.01 -14.45 2.78
C CYS A 28 0.01 -15.95 2.52
N TYR A 29 1.19 -16.51 2.21
CA TYR A 29 1.33 -17.93 1.91
C TYR A 29 2.52 -18.55 2.64
N GLN A 30 2.41 -19.86 2.90
CA GLN A 30 3.43 -20.66 3.56
C GLN A 30 3.96 -21.70 2.56
N PRO A 31 5.20 -21.57 2.07
CA PRO A 31 5.76 -22.52 1.11
C PRO A 31 5.94 -23.92 1.71
N VAL A 32 6.28 -24.01 3.01
CA VAL A 32 6.55 -25.26 3.72
C VAL A 32 5.69 -25.32 5.00
N PRO A 33 4.66 -26.18 5.07
CA PRO A 33 3.68 -26.21 6.19
C PRO A 33 4.24 -26.38 7.61
N ARG A 34 5.46 -26.93 7.73
CA ARG A 34 6.15 -27.19 9.01
C ARG A 34 7.17 -26.13 9.41
N GLN A 35 7.36 -25.11 8.59
CA GLN A 35 8.25 -24.00 8.90
C GLN A 35 7.43 -22.78 9.30
N ASP A 36 7.82 -22.10 10.36
CA ASP A 36 7.21 -20.83 10.76
C ASP A 36 7.69 -19.67 9.88
N VAL A 37 7.51 -19.82 8.56
CA VAL A 37 7.96 -18.91 7.52
C VAL A 37 6.86 -18.73 6.50
N CYS A 38 6.29 -17.54 6.49
CA CYS A 38 5.28 -17.09 5.55
C CYS A 38 5.80 -15.90 4.75
N TYR A 39 5.17 -15.64 3.61
CA TYR A 39 5.48 -14.50 2.76
C TYR A 39 4.21 -13.73 2.44
N ILE A 40 4.26 -12.42 2.60
CA ILE A 40 3.19 -11.50 2.20
C ILE A 40 3.56 -10.88 0.85
N ASN A 41 2.64 -10.94 -0.11
CA ASN A 41 2.80 -10.30 -1.40
C ASN A 41 1.48 -9.72 -1.92
N TRP A 42 1.56 -8.83 -2.89
CA TRP A 42 0.42 -8.24 -3.61
C TRP A 42 0.51 -8.64 -5.07
N TYR A 43 -0.62 -8.79 -5.75
CA TYR A 43 -0.62 -9.05 -7.19
C TYR A 43 0.01 -7.88 -7.98
N TYR A 44 -0.38 -6.67 -7.62
CA TYR A 44 0.33 -5.43 -7.94
C TYR A 44 -0.03 -4.35 -6.93
N MET A 45 0.71 -3.24 -6.97
CA MET A 45 0.32 -1.99 -6.35
C MET A 45 0.43 -0.89 -7.40
N SER A 46 -0.58 -0.04 -7.51
CA SER A 46 -0.55 1.09 -8.44
C SER A 46 -1.18 2.35 -7.88
N VAL A 47 -0.71 3.50 -8.33
CA VAL A 47 -1.24 4.82 -7.99
C VAL A 47 -1.05 5.76 -9.16
N ASP A 48 -2.02 6.63 -9.38
CA ASP A 48 -1.93 7.77 -10.30
C ASP A 48 -1.90 9.07 -9.50
N ALA A 49 -1.15 10.05 -10.00
CA ALA A 49 -1.00 11.37 -9.42
C ALA A 49 -0.99 12.45 -10.49
N TYR A 50 -1.50 12.18 -11.70
CA TYR A 50 -1.57 13.21 -12.74
C TYR A 50 -2.35 14.45 -12.24
N PRO A 51 -1.91 15.69 -12.55
CA PRO A 51 -0.72 16.09 -13.35
C PRO A 51 0.63 16.11 -12.60
N ASP A 52 0.67 15.75 -11.33
CA ASP A 52 1.89 15.70 -10.50
C ASP A 52 2.75 14.46 -10.72
N TYR A 53 3.97 14.48 -10.16
CA TYR A 53 4.90 13.37 -10.22
C TYR A 53 4.93 12.60 -8.91
N MET A 54 4.92 11.27 -9.01
CA MET A 54 5.14 10.42 -7.85
C MET A 54 6.55 10.62 -7.27
N ILE A 55 6.64 10.86 -5.96
CA ILE A 55 7.92 10.88 -5.21
C ILE A 55 8.22 9.48 -4.68
N ALA A 56 7.26 8.86 -4.01
CA ALA A 56 7.48 7.56 -3.40
C ALA A 56 6.19 6.80 -3.09
N MET A 57 6.30 5.47 -3.06
CA MET A 57 5.36 4.57 -2.43
C MET A 57 6.09 3.79 -1.32
N THR A 58 5.54 3.76 -0.12
CA THR A 58 6.10 3.04 1.03
C THR A 58 5.13 1.99 1.52
N VAL A 59 5.64 0.79 1.79
CA VAL A 59 4.86 -0.31 2.36
C VAL A 59 5.33 -0.56 3.79
N THR A 60 4.37 -0.61 4.71
CA THR A 60 4.58 -0.85 6.14
C THR A 60 3.78 -2.06 6.57
N ILE A 61 4.35 -2.91 7.43
CA ILE A 61 3.64 -4.01 8.08
C ILE A 61 3.80 -3.89 9.60
N ASN A 62 2.69 -3.70 10.31
CA ASN A 62 2.56 -3.53 11.77
C ASN A 62 3.88 -3.52 12.57
N SER A 63 4.23 -4.67 13.15
CA SER A 63 5.35 -4.84 14.09
C SER A 63 6.73 -4.89 13.41
N ILE A 64 6.77 -4.90 12.08
CA ILE A 64 8.00 -4.95 11.29
C ILE A 64 8.43 -3.53 10.91
N GLY A 65 7.46 -2.64 10.65
CA GLY A 65 7.70 -1.28 10.17
C GLY A 65 7.78 -1.22 8.65
N THR A 66 8.53 -0.26 8.12
CA THR A 66 8.66 -0.03 6.68
C THR A 66 9.49 -1.14 6.04
N ILE A 67 8.87 -1.91 5.15
CA ILE A 67 9.48 -3.07 4.47
C ILE A 67 9.87 -2.78 3.02
N ALA A 68 9.28 -1.75 2.41
CA ALA A 68 9.63 -1.32 1.06
C ALA A 68 9.45 0.19 0.88
N ARG A 69 10.33 0.76 0.05
CA ARG A 69 10.21 2.13 -0.46
C ARG A 69 10.55 2.12 -1.94
N ILE A 70 9.55 2.39 -2.76
CA ILE A 70 9.68 2.55 -4.21
C ILE A 70 9.77 4.05 -4.49
N GLY A 71 10.84 4.49 -5.15
CA GLY A 71 10.99 5.88 -5.59
C GLY A 71 10.32 6.09 -6.93
N GLY A 72 9.59 7.19 -7.08
CA GLY A 72 9.14 7.65 -8.39
C GLY A 72 10.19 8.54 -9.06
N PHE A 73 10.20 8.54 -10.40
CA PHE A 73 11.10 9.37 -11.20
C PHE A 73 10.34 9.98 -12.38
N PHE A 74 9.87 11.23 -12.24
CA PHE A 74 9.13 11.97 -13.27
C PHE A 74 7.98 11.19 -13.93
N GLN A 75 7.33 10.30 -13.18
CA GLN A 75 6.17 9.54 -13.64
C GLN A 75 4.94 10.04 -12.89
N THR A 76 3.85 10.25 -13.62
CA THR A 76 2.55 10.61 -13.05
C THR A 76 1.80 9.39 -12.53
N SER A 77 2.29 8.19 -12.81
CA SER A 77 1.74 6.93 -12.32
C SER A 77 2.86 6.01 -11.85
N MET A 78 2.63 5.23 -10.81
CA MET A 78 3.57 4.21 -10.35
C MET A 78 2.87 2.85 -10.34
N TYR A 79 3.53 1.83 -10.90
CA TYR A 79 3.06 0.44 -10.91
C TYR A 79 4.15 -0.49 -10.40
N VAL A 80 3.83 -1.30 -9.40
CA VAL A 80 4.73 -2.23 -8.72
C VAL A 80 4.17 -3.64 -8.86
N PRO A 81 4.72 -4.48 -9.76
CA PRO A 81 4.26 -5.86 -9.94
C PRO A 81 4.73 -6.78 -8.81
N TYR A 82 4.00 -7.88 -8.57
CA TYR A 82 4.32 -8.88 -7.53
C TYR A 82 5.75 -9.42 -7.58
N ASN A 83 6.33 -9.53 -8.78
CA ASN A 83 7.65 -10.13 -8.99
C ASN A 83 8.81 -9.21 -8.61
N MET A 84 8.55 -7.92 -8.35
CA MET A 84 9.60 -6.97 -7.94
C MET A 84 10.18 -7.29 -6.56
N PHE A 85 9.42 -8.00 -5.70
CA PHE A 85 9.86 -8.42 -4.36
C PHE A 85 10.18 -9.92 -4.27
N GLY A 86 10.30 -10.62 -5.41
CA GLY A 86 10.51 -12.07 -5.43
C GLY A 86 9.34 -12.82 -4.79
N ASP A 87 9.63 -13.62 -3.76
CA ASP A 87 8.63 -14.34 -2.97
C ASP A 87 7.76 -13.41 -2.09
N GLY A 88 8.16 -12.15 -1.93
CA GLY A 88 7.49 -11.17 -1.08
C GLY A 88 8.19 -10.98 0.27
N PHE A 89 7.45 -10.48 1.25
CA PHE A 89 8.00 -10.08 2.54
C PHE A 89 7.86 -11.19 3.57
N LYS A 90 9.00 -11.68 4.08
CA LYS A 90 9.05 -12.76 5.05
C LYS A 90 8.46 -12.33 6.40
N VAL A 91 7.53 -13.13 6.91
CA VAL A 91 6.88 -12.98 8.22
C VAL A 91 6.76 -14.34 8.92
N ALA A 92 6.40 -14.35 10.21
CA ALA A 92 6.09 -15.58 10.91
C ALA A 92 4.66 -16.03 10.57
N CYS A 93 4.45 -17.32 10.30
CA CYS A 93 3.11 -17.84 10.11
C CYS A 93 2.34 -17.87 11.42
N GLY A 94 2.99 -18.23 12.54
CA GLY A 94 2.38 -18.37 13.85
C GLY A 94 1.55 -19.65 14.00
N PRO A 95 1.21 -20.03 15.26
CA PRO A 95 0.32 -21.15 15.52
C PRO A 95 -1.15 -20.82 15.17
N LEU A 96 -2.00 -21.84 15.14
CA LEU A 96 -3.45 -21.68 14.97
C LEU A 96 -4.02 -20.69 16.00
N GLY A 97 -4.85 -19.75 15.52
CA GLY A 97 -5.51 -18.74 16.33
C GLY A 97 -4.67 -17.52 16.67
N ALA A 98 -3.38 -17.45 16.29
CA ALA A 98 -2.49 -16.37 16.69
C ALA A 98 -2.96 -14.98 16.23
N GLY A 99 -3.57 -14.90 15.04
CA GLY A 99 -4.17 -13.69 14.47
C GLY A 99 -5.63 -13.45 14.86
N GLY A 100 -6.17 -14.19 15.83
CA GLY A 100 -7.56 -14.08 16.29
C GLY A 100 -8.59 -14.89 15.48
N VAL A 101 -8.16 -15.53 14.38
CA VAL A 101 -9.01 -16.44 13.59
C VAL A 101 -8.60 -17.88 13.91
N PRO A 102 -9.48 -18.74 14.47
CA PRO A 102 -9.10 -20.07 14.98
C PRO A 102 -8.44 -21.00 13.96
N THR A 103 -8.74 -20.83 12.68
CA THR A 103 -8.24 -21.70 11.59
C THR A 103 -7.00 -21.16 10.89
N LEU A 104 -6.51 -19.97 11.26
CA LEU A 104 -5.39 -19.28 10.62
C LEU A 104 -4.29 -18.97 11.63
N GLY A 105 -3.13 -18.59 11.11
CA GLY A 105 -1.98 -18.15 11.88
C GLY A 105 -2.07 -16.67 12.28
N ASN A 106 -0.92 -16.01 12.26
CA ASN A 106 -0.77 -14.58 12.50
C ASN A 106 -1.56 -13.74 11.49
N ALA A 107 -1.98 -12.56 11.94
CA ALA A 107 -2.58 -11.53 11.12
C ALA A 107 -1.67 -10.29 11.12
N TYR A 108 -1.42 -9.76 9.93
CA TYR A 108 -0.52 -8.63 9.71
C TYR A 108 -1.29 -7.49 9.07
N SER A 109 -1.51 -6.41 9.80
CA SER A 109 -2.01 -5.18 9.18
C SER A 109 -0.88 -4.51 8.43
N TRP A 110 -1.25 -3.95 7.29
CA TRP A 110 -0.33 -3.30 6.37
C TRP A 110 -0.88 -1.95 5.97
N THR A 111 0.03 -1.09 5.53
CA THR A 111 -0.31 0.22 4.99
C THR A 111 0.62 0.52 3.82
N ILE A 112 0.03 0.90 2.70
CA ILE A 112 0.72 1.43 1.54
C ILE A 112 0.43 2.93 1.52
N ASN A 113 1.48 3.75 1.51
CA ASN A 113 1.36 5.20 1.39
C ASN A 113 2.07 5.67 0.13
N ALA A 114 1.39 6.48 -0.66
CA ALA A 114 1.92 7.14 -1.83
C ALA A 114 2.04 8.65 -1.56
N ARG A 115 3.09 9.29 -2.12
CA ARG A 115 3.33 10.73 -2.02
C ARG A 115 3.77 11.28 -3.36
N ASP A 116 3.23 12.43 -3.76
CA ASP A 116 3.57 13.13 -5.00
C ASP A 116 4.45 14.38 -4.78
N SER A 117 4.78 15.07 -5.87
CA SER A 117 5.58 16.30 -5.92
C SER A 117 4.95 17.49 -5.22
N ASN A 118 3.61 17.53 -5.14
CA ASN A 118 2.85 18.54 -4.41
C ASN A 118 2.61 18.18 -2.94
N ASN A 119 3.25 17.10 -2.47
CA ASN A 119 3.17 16.62 -1.10
C ASN A 119 1.76 16.11 -0.71
N LEU A 120 0.90 15.83 -1.69
CA LEU A 120 -0.35 15.11 -1.47
C LEU A 120 -0.03 13.64 -1.17
N LYS A 121 -0.95 13.00 -0.45
CA LYS A 121 -0.78 11.64 0.04
C LYS A 121 -2.03 10.83 -0.22
N SER A 122 -1.83 9.58 -0.62
CA SER A 122 -2.86 8.56 -0.73
C SER A 122 -2.43 7.36 0.09
N ALA A 123 -3.38 6.66 0.71
CA ALA A 123 -3.10 5.52 1.55
C ALA A 123 -4.10 4.39 1.31
N ASN A 124 -3.61 3.15 1.32
CA ASN A 124 -4.44 1.94 1.36
C ASN A 124 -3.96 1.06 2.52
N TYR A 125 -4.89 0.36 3.15
CA TYR A 125 -4.67 -0.40 4.37
C TYR A 125 -5.52 -1.66 4.38
N GLY A 126 -5.07 -2.65 5.13
CA GLY A 126 -5.80 -3.88 5.32
C GLY A 126 -5.06 -4.83 6.25
N THR A 127 -5.53 -6.08 6.27
CA THR A 127 -4.93 -7.14 7.07
C THR A 127 -4.71 -8.37 6.19
N ALA A 128 -3.49 -8.90 6.22
CA ALA A 128 -3.14 -10.18 5.62
C ALA A 128 -3.20 -11.26 6.70
N TYR A 129 -4.05 -12.25 6.51
CA TYR A 129 -4.11 -13.43 7.37
C TYR A 129 -3.23 -14.53 6.79
N CYS A 130 -2.31 -15.06 7.59
CA CYS A 130 -1.40 -16.11 7.17
C CYS A 130 -1.95 -17.50 7.52
N PRO A 131 -1.59 -18.54 6.74
CA PRO A 131 -1.77 -19.92 7.19
C PRO A 131 -1.07 -20.15 8.54
N ALA A 132 -1.59 -21.07 9.35
CA ALA A 132 -0.92 -21.47 10.58
C ALA A 132 0.22 -22.45 10.27
N SER A 133 1.37 -22.26 10.94
CA SER A 133 2.41 -23.28 10.95
C SER A 133 1.97 -24.45 11.83
N ILE A 134 1.99 -25.66 11.27
CA ILE A 134 1.66 -26.90 11.98
C ILE A 134 2.97 -27.69 12.11
N PRO A 135 3.59 -27.74 13.32
CA PRO A 135 4.83 -28.48 13.56
C PRO A 135 4.73 -29.97 13.20
#